data_AF-A0A093ZSI7-F1
#
_entry.id   AF-A0A093ZSI7-F1
#
_cell.length_a   1.000
_cell.length_b   1.000
_cell.length_c   1.000
_cell.angle_alpha   90.00
_cell.angle_beta   90.00
_cell.angle_gamma   90.00
#
_symmetry.space_group_name_H-M   'P 1'
#
loop_
_entity.id
_entity.type
_entity.pdbx_description
1 polymer ?
#
loop_
_entity_poly.entity_id
_entity_poly.type
_entity_poly.pdbx_seq_one_letter_code
_entity_poly.pdbx_strand_id
1 'polypeptide(L)'
;MVDIAGPPTNTVAVSEGTPQLTINHEAVVDLDSSNAFEGPEKLLEVWFAPSADTLPPGAHRDGLKTVSAEVWKEMLDIVNCKVLSIVESDHVDAYLLSESSMFVFSHKLILKTCGTTTLLWGLPHILEIAAAKAGFAHHRGSNVKGTDTAATPYRVFYSRKNFLFPDRQRGPHRSWNDEVHYLDKMFWGGSAYMVGKMNGDHWYLYLTSPNTDLTPPQTPASEKATETKVLNFPGEATPQHNNATGNDDETLEVLMTDLDVEKAKQFYLDNASALAESNFYKQQKLANQKSTPGALPIPSELTTEGHALGTVVSESCGLSDLYPPSSYPDARVDAYLFT
;
A
#
# COMPACT_ATOMS: atom_id res chain seq x y z
N MET A 1 63.87 -8.57 -8.13
CA MET A 1 62.84 -8.29 -7.11
C MET A 1 61.51 -8.66 -7.74
N VAL A 2 60.90 -9.72 -7.23
CA VAL A 2 59.64 -10.28 -7.73
C VAL A 2 58.53 -9.55 -6.98
N ASP A 3 57.73 -8.76 -7.68
CA ASP A 3 56.55 -8.12 -7.09
C ASP A 3 55.45 -9.18 -6.91
N ILE A 4 55.15 -9.45 -5.64
CA ILE A 4 54.10 -10.36 -5.21
C ILE A 4 52.79 -9.58 -5.25
N ALA A 5 51.88 -9.99 -6.15
CA ALA A 5 50.53 -9.46 -6.24
C ALA A 5 49.76 -9.70 -4.92
N GLY A 6 49.14 -8.64 -4.40
CA GLY A 6 48.24 -8.71 -3.25
C GLY A 6 46.98 -9.53 -3.55
N PRO A 7 46.31 -10.06 -2.52
CA PRO A 7 45.14 -10.91 -2.70
C PRO A 7 43.97 -10.10 -3.29
N PRO A 8 43.15 -10.70 -4.18
CA PRO A 8 41.99 -10.02 -4.74
C PRO A 8 40.97 -9.75 -3.63
N THR A 9 40.51 -8.51 -3.59
CA THR A 9 39.35 -8.07 -2.81
C THR A 9 38.16 -8.94 -3.19
N ASN A 10 37.66 -9.76 -2.26
CA ASN A 10 36.39 -10.46 -2.42
C ASN A 10 35.28 -9.40 -2.44
N THR A 11 34.94 -8.90 -3.63
CA THR A 11 33.64 -8.31 -3.90
C THR A 11 32.61 -9.42 -3.77
N VAL A 12 31.95 -9.49 -2.62
CA VAL A 12 30.72 -10.26 -2.47
C VAL A 12 29.73 -9.68 -3.47
N ALA A 13 29.39 -10.47 -4.49
CA ALA A 13 28.33 -10.13 -5.42
C ALA A 13 27.03 -9.96 -4.62
N VAL A 14 26.45 -8.77 -4.68
CA VAL A 14 25.06 -8.55 -4.25
C VAL A 14 24.21 -9.44 -5.15
N SER A 15 23.53 -10.41 -4.57
CA SER A 15 22.59 -11.27 -5.30
C SER A 15 21.49 -10.38 -5.88
N GLU A 16 21.32 -10.41 -7.21
CA GLU A 16 20.12 -9.90 -7.87
C GLU A 16 18.89 -10.53 -7.18
N GLY A 17 17.93 -9.71 -6.76
CA GLY A 17 16.68 -10.15 -6.10
C GLY A 17 16.62 -9.98 -4.57
N THR A 18 17.61 -9.37 -3.91
CA THR A 18 17.47 -9.08 -2.47
C THR A 18 16.69 -7.79 -2.24
N PRO A 19 15.52 -7.82 -1.57
CA PRO A 19 14.75 -6.61 -1.30
C PRO A 19 15.50 -5.66 -0.38
N GLN A 20 15.38 -4.36 -0.64
CA GLN A 20 16.12 -3.30 0.06
C GLN A 20 15.22 -2.65 1.12
N LEU A 21 15.67 -2.62 2.38
CA LEU A 21 14.98 -1.95 3.48
C LEU A 21 15.62 -0.58 3.75
N THR A 22 14.81 0.48 3.77
CA THR A 22 15.24 1.84 4.09
C THR A 22 14.44 2.38 5.28
N ILE A 23 15.09 2.86 6.34
CA ILE A 23 14.41 3.43 7.53
C ILE A 23 14.57 4.93 7.60
N ASN A 24 13.47 5.60 7.90
CA ASN A 24 13.41 7.03 8.13
C ASN A 24 13.60 7.33 9.62
N HIS A 25 14.85 7.48 10.04
CA HIS A 25 15.18 7.75 11.44
C HIS A 25 14.57 9.05 11.98
N GLU A 26 14.36 10.07 11.15
CA GLU A 26 13.79 11.35 11.58
C GLU A 26 12.30 11.22 11.94
N ALA A 27 11.54 10.48 11.14
CA ALA A 27 10.10 10.29 11.39
C ALA A 27 9.81 9.45 12.63
N VAL A 28 10.78 8.66 13.08
CA VAL A 28 10.59 7.67 14.14
C VAL A 28 10.80 8.23 15.56
N VAL A 29 11.54 9.33 15.71
CA VAL A 29 11.93 9.87 17.03
C VAL A 29 10.73 10.38 17.85
N ASP A 30 9.64 10.80 17.21
CA ASP A 30 8.52 11.51 17.86
C ASP A 30 7.15 10.80 17.72
N LEU A 31 7.12 9.49 17.48
CA LEU A 31 5.86 8.73 17.32
C LEU A 31 5.32 8.22 18.67
N ASP A 32 4.29 8.89 19.20
CA ASP A 32 3.52 8.50 20.38
C ASP A 32 2.06 8.21 20.01
N SER A 33 1.56 7.04 20.38
CA SER A 33 0.19 6.55 20.13
C SER A 33 -0.85 7.03 21.16
N SER A 34 -0.47 7.89 22.12
CA SER A 34 -1.35 8.43 23.17
C SER A 34 -2.62 9.13 22.66
N ASN A 35 -2.65 9.55 21.38
CA ASN A 35 -3.83 10.13 20.72
C ASN A 35 -4.40 9.27 19.58
N ALA A 36 -3.96 8.01 19.46
CA ALA A 36 -4.38 7.11 18.39
C ALA A 36 -5.90 6.92 18.44
N PHE A 37 -6.54 7.21 17.31
CA PHE A 37 -7.97 7.05 17.15
C PHE A 37 -8.26 5.69 16.52
N GLU A 38 -8.93 4.82 17.28
CA GLU A 38 -9.46 3.57 16.76
C GLU A 38 -10.61 3.85 15.77
N GLY A 39 -10.25 3.94 14.49
CA GLY A 39 -11.17 4.13 13.38
C GLY A 39 -10.94 3.03 12.35
N PRO A 40 -11.99 2.38 11.82
CA PRO A 40 -11.82 1.35 10.81
C PRO A 40 -11.08 1.91 9.60
N GLU A 41 -10.26 1.03 9.04
CA GLU A 41 -9.35 1.34 7.96
C GLU A 41 -10.12 1.76 6.71
N LYS A 42 -9.51 2.68 5.97
CA LYS A 42 -9.93 3.13 4.65
C LYS A 42 -8.91 2.57 3.67
N LEU A 43 -9.39 1.87 2.65
CA LEU A 43 -8.58 1.28 1.59
C LEU A 43 -8.86 2.01 0.28
N LEU A 44 -7.82 2.50 -0.36
CA LEU A 44 -7.85 3.03 -1.72
C LEU A 44 -6.91 2.20 -2.58
N GLU A 45 -7.42 1.70 -3.69
CA GLU A 45 -6.64 1.07 -4.74
C GLU A 45 -6.91 1.78 -6.07
N VAL A 46 -5.83 2.22 -6.72
CA VAL A 46 -5.87 2.95 -7.99
C VAL A 46 -5.04 2.19 -9.01
N TRP A 47 -5.71 1.68 -10.04
CA TRP A 47 -5.09 0.99 -11.16
C TRP A 47 -4.93 1.95 -12.32
N PHE A 48 -3.78 1.93 -12.97
CA PHE A 48 -3.49 2.68 -14.20
C PHE A 48 -3.34 1.78 -15.43
N ALA A 49 -3.17 0.47 -15.22
CA ALA A 49 -3.24 -0.55 -16.25
C ALA A 49 -3.79 -1.86 -15.66
N PRO A 50 -4.27 -2.82 -16.48
CA PRO A 50 -4.75 -4.11 -15.99
C PRO A 50 -3.68 -4.89 -15.22
N SER A 51 -2.44 -4.93 -15.72
CA SER A 51 -1.33 -5.68 -15.12
C SER A 51 0.00 -4.96 -15.33
N ALA A 52 1.06 -5.41 -14.64
CA ALA A 52 2.42 -4.89 -14.80
C ALA A 52 2.97 -5.09 -16.23
N ASP A 53 2.51 -6.11 -16.95
CA ASP A 53 2.96 -6.44 -18.31
C ASP A 53 2.20 -5.66 -19.41
N THR A 54 1.14 -4.95 -19.03
CA THR A 54 0.23 -4.26 -19.97
C THR A 54 0.21 -2.75 -19.78
N LEU A 55 1.36 -2.15 -19.41
CA LEU A 55 1.45 -0.70 -19.27
C LEU A 55 1.17 0.01 -20.61
N PRO A 56 0.44 1.13 -20.61
CA PRO A 56 0.08 1.83 -21.84
C PRO A 56 1.30 2.48 -22.50
N PRO A 57 1.27 2.69 -23.83
CA PRO A 57 2.31 3.46 -24.51
C PRO A 57 2.45 4.86 -23.91
N GLY A 58 3.67 5.23 -23.53
CA GLY A 58 3.98 6.51 -22.88
C GLY A 58 4.27 6.39 -21.38
N ALA A 59 3.75 5.35 -20.71
CA ALA A 59 4.16 5.04 -19.35
C ALA A 59 5.63 4.56 -19.32
N HIS A 60 6.32 4.85 -18.23
CA HIS A 60 7.65 4.31 -17.99
C HIS A 60 7.62 2.78 -17.88
N ARG A 61 8.73 2.12 -18.21
CA ARG A 61 8.85 0.64 -18.19
C ARG A 61 8.47 0.04 -16.83
N ASP A 62 8.88 0.68 -15.75
CA ASP A 62 8.59 0.23 -14.39
C ASP A 62 7.33 0.91 -13.79
N GLY A 63 6.61 1.67 -14.61
CA GLY A 63 5.36 2.35 -14.27
C GLY A 63 5.52 3.25 -13.04
N LEU A 64 4.63 3.12 -12.04
CA LEU A 64 4.68 3.93 -10.82
C LEU A 64 5.95 3.71 -9.99
N LYS A 65 6.62 2.56 -10.10
CA LYS A 65 7.89 2.30 -9.39
C LYS A 65 9.05 3.15 -9.89
N THR A 66 8.90 3.83 -11.04
CA THR A 66 9.90 4.82 -11.49
C THR A 66 9.91 6.09 -10.63
N VAL A 67 8.85 6.32 -9.85
CA VAL A 67 8.66 7.53 -9.04
C VAL A 67 9.50 7.39 -7.78
N SER A 68 10.32 8.41 -7.47
CA SER A 68 11.19 8.35 -6.30
C SER A 68 10.41 8.39 -4.99
N ALA A 69 10.97 7.78 -3.95
CA ALA A 69 10.37 7.73 -2.62
C ALA A 69 10.12 9.12 -2.03
N GLU A 70 10.92 10.13 -2.38
CA GLU A 70 10.78 11.52 -1.93
C GLU A 70 9.46 12.13 -2.42
N VAL A 71 9.09 11.88 -3.68
CA VAL A 71 7.82 12.37 -4.25
C VAL A 71 6.64 11.73 -3.51
N TRP A 72 6.74 10.44 -3.19
CA TRP A 72 5.71 9.75 -2.40
C TRP A 72 5.62 10.27 -0.96
N LYS A 73 6.77 10.55 -0.32
CA LYS A 73 6.82 11.16 1.02
C LYS A 73 6.13 12.52 1.04
N GLU A 74 6.40 13.38 0.06
CA GLU A 74 5.74 14.69 -0.06
C GLU A 74 4.21 14.54 -0.20
N MET A 75 3.73 13.56 -0.98
CA MET A 75 2.30 13.28 -1.10
C MET A 75 1.68 12.79 0.21
N LEU A 76 2.36 11.87 0.89
CA LEU A 76 1.89 11.30 2.16
C LEU A 76 1.85 12.37 3.27
N ASP A 77 2.77 13.33 3.25
CA ASP A 77 2.79 14.46 4.17
C ASP A 77 1.53 15.33 4.05
N ILE A 78 0.95 15.48 2.85
CA ILE A 78 -0.30 16.22 2.63
C ILE A 78 -1.47 15.59 3.38
N VAL A 79 -1.50 14.25 3.49
CA VAL A 79 -2.52 13.51 4.22
C VAL A 79 -2.14 13.24 5.68
N ASN A 80 -1.05 13.83 6.17
CA ASN A 80 -0.50 13.64 7.52
C ASN A 80 -0.02 12.21 7.81
N CYS A 81 0.47 11.50 6.79
CA CYS A 81 1.11 10.20 6.94
C CYS A 81 2.62 10.35 6.82
N LYS A 82 3.38 9.80 7.77
CA LYS A 82 4.85 9.76 7.71
C LYS A 82 5.34 8.38 7.31
N VAL A 83 6.28 8.32 6.38
CA VAL A 83 6.97 7.08 6.01
C VAL A 83 7.98 6.73 7.10
N LEU A 84 7.82 5.55 7.71
CA LEU A 84 8.72 5.00 8.72
C LEU A 84 9.84 4.19 8.08
N SER A 85 9.47 3.38 7.10
CA SER A 85 10.40 2.51 6.37
C SER A 85 9.80 2.09 5.03
N ILE A 86 10.68 1.59 4.15
CA ILE A 86 10.34 1.14 2.80
C ILE A 86 11.05 -0.19 2.56
N VAL A 87 10.31 -1.21 2.13
CA VAL A 87 10.83 -2.47 1.58
C VAL A 87 10.60 -2.47 0.08
N GLU A 88 11.68 -2.38 -0.68
CA GLU A 88 11.65 -2.41 -2.15
C GLU A 88 11.85 -3.83 -2.66
N SER A 89 11.08 -4.24 -3.67
CA SER A 89 11.22 -5.52 -4.35
C SER A 89 11.04 -5.35 -5.85
N ASP A 90 11.23 -6.41 -6.63
CA ASP A 90 11.05 -6.34 -8.08
C ASP A 90 9.61 -5.95 -8.46
N HIS A 91 8.63 -6.46 -7.72
CA HIS A 91 7.21 -6.33 -8.07
C HIS A 91 6.48 -5.21 -7.33
N VAL A 92 6.91 -4.90 -6.11
CA VAL A 92 6.21 -3.95 -5.23
C VAL A 92 7.17 -3.25 -4.30
N ASP A 93 6.97 -1.94 -4.11
CA ASP A 93 7.60 -1.18 -3.05
C ASP A 93 6.57 -0.97 -1.93
N ALA A 94 6.87 -1.51 -0.75
CA ALA A 94 5.99 -1.47 0.42
C ALA A 94 6.48 -0.39 1.39
N TYR A 95 5.60 0.55 1.71
CA TYR A 95 5.86 1.67 2.62
C TYR A 95 5.13 1.41 3.93
N LEU A 96 5.87 1.30 5.01
CA LEU A 96 5.32 1.31 6.36
C LEU A 96 5.14 2.76 6.80
N LEU A 97 3.94 3.13 7.21
CA LEU A 97 3.59 4.50 7.56
C LEU A 97 3.22 4.61 9.04
N SER A 98 3.27 5.83 9.58
CA SER A 98 2.73 6.17 10.89
C SER A 98 1.23 5.84 10.91
N GLU A 99 0.88 4.69 11.48
CA GLU A 99 -0.48 4.12 11.57
C GLU A 99 -1.09 3.60 10.24
N SER A 100 -0.30 3.31 9.21
CA SER A 100 -0.84 3.01 7.86
C SER A 100 0.14 2.21 6.99
N SER A 101 -0.29 1.81 5.79
CA SER A 101 0.61 1.20 4.79
C SER A 101 0.28 1.66 3.37
N MET A 102 1.29 1.67 2.50
CA MET A 102 1.12 1.94 1.07
C MET A 102 1.95 0.97 0.26
N PHE A 103 1.42 0.49 -0.87
CA PHE A 103 2.09 -0.44 -1.78
C PHE A 103 2.07 0.13 -3.19
N VAL A 104 3.25 0.22 -3.80
CA VAL A 104 3.43 0.77 -5.15
C VAL A 104 3.87 -0.36 -6.08
N PHE A 105 2.99 -0.72 -7.02
CA PHE A 105 3.28 -1.64 -8.12
C PHE A 105 3.47 -0.82 -9.40
N SER A 106 4.03 -1.41 -10.45
CA SER A 106 4.16 -0.68 -11.73
C SER A 106 2.83 -0.18 -12.29
N HIS A 107 1.75 -0.93 -12.11
CA HIS A 107 0.44 -0.66 -12.72
C HIS A 107 -0.64 -0.20 -11.72
N LYS A 108 -0.42 -0.34 -10.41
CA LYS A 108 -1.41 0.02 -9.38
C LYS A 108 -0.75 0.53 -8.10
N LEU A 109 -1.50 1.32 -7.33
CA LEU A 109 -1.13 1.79 -6.00
C LEU A 109 -2.23 1.44 -5.01
N ILE A 110 -1.84 0.90 -3.86
CA ILE A 110 -2.72 0.63 -2.74
C ILE A 110 -2.30 1.55 -1.59
N LEU A 111 -3.23 2.34 -1.06
CA LEU A 111 -3.03 3.16 0.14
C LEU A 111 -4.08 2.76 1.17
N LYS A 112 -3.62 2.32 2.33
CA LYS A 112 -4.48 1.92 3.43
C LYS A 112 -4.18 2.77 4.64
N THR A 113 -5.20 3.48 5.13
CA THR A 113 -5.04 4.40 6.27
C THR A 113 -6.04 4.12 7.36
N CYS A 114 -5.68 4.41 8.60
CA CYS A 114 -6.61 4.33 9.73
C CYS A 114 -6.88 5.72 10.34
N GLY A 115 -7.49 5.75 11.52
CA GLY A 115 -7.63 6.98 12.28
C GLY A 115 -8.55 8.01 11.63
N THR A 116 -8.15 9.28 11.74
CA THR A 116 -8.86 10.44 11.15
C THR A 116 -8.22 10.94 9.85
N THR A 117 -7.28 10.18 9.31
CA THR A 117 -6.57 10.46 8.05
C THR A 117 -7.56 10.62 6.89
N THR A 118 -7.37 11.69 6.13
CA THR A 118 -8.23 12.08 5.00
C THR A 118 -7.71 11.51 3.70
N LEU A 119 -7.71 10.18 3.60
CA LEU A 119 -7.14 9.42 2.48
C LEU A 119 -7.58 9.90 1.09
N LEU A 120 -8.86 10.26 0.92
CA LEU A 120 -9.35 10.70 -0.40
C LEU A 120 -8.78 12.06 -0.83
N TRP A 121 -8.22 12.88 0.08
CA TRP A 121 -7.48 14.09 -0.32
C TRP A 121 -6.14 13.80 -0.97
N GLY A 122 -5.55 12.61 -0.75
CA GLY A 122 -4.31 12.21 -1.42
C GLY A 122 -4.53 11.80 -2.89
N LEU A 123 -5.76 11.39 -3.25
CA LEU A 123 -6.07 10.87 -4.58
C LEU A 123 -5.75 11.84 -5.74
N PRO A 124 -6.13 13.13 -5.69
CA PRO A 124 -5.67 14.14 -6.66
C PRO A 124 -4.16 14.11 -6.94
N HIS A 125 -3.35 14.07 -5.88
CA HIS A 125 -1.89 14.08 -5.99
C HIS A 125 -1.34 12.76 -6.52
N ILE A 126 -1.95 11.63 -6.16
CA ILE A 126 -1.61 10.31 -6.73
C ILE A 126 -1.81 10.32 -8.26
N LEU A 127 -2.94 10.85 -8.74
CA LEU A 127 -3.23 10.94 -10.17
C LEU A 127 -2.27 11.90 -10.90
N GLU A 128 -1.90 13.01 -10.26
CA GLU A 128 -0.91 13.95 -10.80
C GLU A 128 0.47 13.29 -10.93
N ILE A 129 0.95 12.63 -9.88
CA ILE A 129 2.24 11.93 -9.86
C ILE A 129 2.28 10.85 -10.95
N ALA A 130 1.22 10.07 -11.09
CA ALA A 130 1.13 9.03 -12.12
C ALA A 130 1.26 9.60 -13.53
N ALA A 131 0.66 10.76 -13.82
CA ALA A 131 0.79 11.39 -15.12
C ALA A 131 2.17 12.07 -15.32
N ALA A 132 2.58 12.89 -14.36
CA ALA A 132 3.74 13.77 -14.49
C ALA A 132 5.08 13.05 -14.32
N LYS A 133 5.12 11.97 -13.53
CA LYS A 133 6.34 11.25 -13.17
C LYS A 133 6.40 9.83 -13.74
N ALA A 134 5.26 9.14 -13.84
CA ALA A 134 5.21 7.77 -14.37
C ALA A 134 4.73 7.69 -15.83
N GLY A 135 4.32 8.81 -16.44
CA GLY A 135 4.00 8.90 -17.85
C GLY A 135 2.64 8.30 -18.25
N PHE A 136 1.77 8.02 -17.28
CA PHE A 136 0.42 7.52 -17.59
C PHE A 136 -0.39 8.57 -18.36
N ALA A 137 -1.28 8.08 -19.22
CA ALA A 137 -2.14 8.92 -20.04
C ALA A 137 -2.97 9.87 -19.17
N HIS A 138 -3.01 11.16 -19.54
CA HIS A 138 -3.75 12.19 -18.84
C HIS A 138 -4.64 12.97 -19.81
N HIS A 139 -5.75 13.50 -19.30
CA HIS A 139 -6.60 14.41 -20.07
C HIS A 139 -6.30 15.87 -19.69
N ARG A 140 -6.26 16.76 -20.70
CA ARG A 140 -6.26 18.21 -20.46
C ARG A 140 -7.67 18.65 -20.06
N GLY A 141 -7.78 19.38 -18.95
CA GLY A 141 -9.07 19.86 -18.44
C GLY A 141 -9.72 18.97 -17.37
N SER A 142 -8.93 18.13 -16.70
CA SER A 142 -9.37 17.40 -15.50
C SER A 142 -9.98 18.34 -14.46
N ASN A 143 -11.13 17.98 -13.87
CA ASN A 143 -11.72 18.72 -12.74
C ASN A 143 -11.01 18.46 -11.39
N VAL A 144 -9.85 17.78 -11.41
CA VAL A 144 -9.02 17.62 -10.22
C VAL A 144 -8.52 19.00 -9.80
N LYS A 145 -9.08 19.53 -8.70
CA LYS A 145 -8.73 20.86 -8.19
C LYS A 145 -7.23 20.94 -7.90
N GLY A 146 -6.56 21.91 -8.52
CA GLY A 146 -5.18 22.27 -8.20
C GLY A 146 -4.12 21.70 -9.14
N THR A 147 -4.48 20.89 -10.15
CA THR A 147 -3.51 20.30 -11.07
C THR A 147 -4.01 20.37 -12.51
N ASP A 148 -3.17 20.85 -13.43
CA ASP A 148 -3.47 20.90 -14.87
C ASP A 148 -3.30 19.53 -15.55
N THR A 149 -2.76 18.55 -14.82
CA THR A 149 -2.36 17.22 -15.30
C THR A 149 -2.76 16.17 -14.26
N ALA A 150 -3.65 15.25 -14.66
CA ALA A 150 -4.06 14.11 -13.83
C ALA A 150 -4.21 12.88 -14.71
N ALA A 151 -3.61 11.76 -14.31
CA ALA A 151 -3.72 10.51 -15.02
C ALA A 151 -5.15 9.98 -14.97
N THR A 152 -5.58 9.35 -16.07
CA THR A 152 -6.84 8.64 -16.13
C THR A 152 -6.61 7.21 -15.63
N PRO A 153 -7.14 6.84 -14.46
CA PRO A 153 -6.95 5.49 -13.95
C PRO A 153 -7.73 4.49 -14.82
N TYR A 154 -7.17 3.28 -14.95
CA TYR A 154 -7.87 2.12 -15.51
C TYR A 154 -9.06 1.73 -14.63
N ARG A 155 -8.88 1.71 -13.30
CA ARG A 155 -9.90 1.35 -12.32
C ARG A 155 -9.59 2.00 -10.98
N VAL A 156 -10.63 2.43 -10.26
CA VAL A 156 -10.51 2.89 -8.87
C VAL A 156 -11.38 2.02 -8.00
N PHE A 157 -10.85 1.65 -6.84
CA PHE A 157 -11.53 0.91 -5.80
C PHE A 157 -11.31 1.65 -4.49
N TYR A 158 -12.40 2.00 -3.81
CA TYR A 158 -12.36 2.61 -2.50
C TYR A 158 -13.31 1.86 -1.58
N SER A 159 -12.80 1.41 -0.43
CA SER A 159 -13.61 0.68 0.52
C SER A 159 -13.30 1.03 1.97
N ARG A 160 -14.26 0.73 2.84
CA ARG A 160 -14.08 0.76 4.29
C ARG A 160 -15.21 0.03 5.00
N LYS A 161 -14.93 -0.47 6.19
CA LYS A 161 -15.98 -0.86 7.13
C LYS A 161 -16.72 0.38 7.65
N ASN A 162 -17.97 0.20 8.10
CA ASN A 162 -18.70 1.23 8.83
C ASN A 162 -17.92 1.72 10.07
N PHE A 163 -17.83 3.04 10.26
CA PHE A 163 -17.09 3.66 11.37
C PHE A 163 -17.71 3.34 12.73
N LEU A 164 -16.85 3.11 13.73
CA LEU A 164 -17.24 3.07 15.14
C LEU A 164 -17.66 4.46 15.64
N PHE A 165 -16.91 5.51 15.26
CA PHE A 165 -17.22 6.90 15.59
C PHE A 165 -17.20 7.80 14.34
N PRO A 166 -18.27 7.78 13.51
CA PRO A 166 -18.34 8.55 12.27
C PRO A 166 -18.21 10.07 12.51
N ASP A 167 -18.74 10.59 13.61
CA ASP A 167 -18.75 12.03 13.92
C ASP A 167 -17.34 12.62 14.16
N ARG A 168 -16.35 11.76 14.42
CA ARG A 168 -14.94 12.18 14.61
C ARG A 168 -14.17 12.26 13.30
N GLN A 169 -14.72 11.75 12.20
CA GLN A 169 -14.07 11.80 10.91
C GLN A 169 -14.03 13.22 10.33
N ARG A 170 -13.02 13.49 9.52
CA ARG A 170 -12.84 14.76 8.80
C ARG A 170 -13.26 14.59 7.35
N GLY A 171 -13.73 15.67 6.73
CA GLY A 171 -14.17 15.63 5.33
C GLY A 171 -13.04 15.16 4.40
N PRO A 172 -13.32 14.35 3.37
CA PRO A 172 -14.65 13.93 2.91
C PRO A 172 -15.25 12.74 3.67
N HIS A 173 -14.60 12.20 4.70
CA HIS A 173 -14.95 10.92 5.35
C HIS A 173 -16.02 11.00 6.45
N ARG A 174 -16.81 12.08 6.50
CA ARG A 174 -17.84 12.28 7.53
C ARG A 174 -19.05 11.37 7.34
N SER A 175 -19.34 11.01 6.10
CA SER A 175 -20.42 10.10 5.75
C SER A 175 -20.10 9.37 4.45
N TRP A 176 -20.70 8.21 4.24
CA TRP A 176 -20.56 7.48 2.97
C TRP A 176 -21.01 8.33 1.77
N ASN A 177 -22.07 9.12 1.93
CA ASN A 177 -22.58 9.98 0.88
C ASN A 177 -21.57 11.08 0.50
N ASP A 178 -20.85 11.65 1.47
CA ASP A 178 -19.82 12.66 1.20
C ASP A 178 -18.63 12.06 0.44
N GLU A 179 -18.24 10.82 0.77
CA GLU A 179 -17.16 10.09 0.10
C GLU A 179 -17.54 9.77 -1.35
N VAL A 180 -18.73 9.23 -1.59
CA VAL A 180 -19.26 8.97 -2.94
C VAL A 180 -19.36 10.27 -3.74
N HIS A 181 -19.92 11.32 -3.15
CA HIS A 181 -20.03 12.62 -3.81
C HIS A 181 -18.66 13.25 -4.12
N TYR A 182 -17.65 13.00 -3.29
CA TYR A 182 -16.28 13.43 -3.57
C TYR A 182 -15.68 12.66 -4.75
N LEU A 183 -15.87 11.34 -4.80
CA LEU A 183 -15.37 10.49 -5.88
C LEU A 183 -16.08 10.76 -7.22
N ASP A 184 -17.39 10.94 -7.23
CA ASP A 184 -18.17 11.23 -8.45
C ASP A 184 -17.83 12.59 -9.10
N LYS A 185 -17.22 13.51 -8.34
CA LYS A 185 -16.65 14.74 -8.91
C LYS A 185 -15.41 14.48 -9.76
N MET A 186 -14.69 13.39 -9.48
CA MET A 186 -13.45 13.04 -10.18
C MET A 186 -13.68 11.99 -11.26
N PHE A 187 -14.54 11.00 -11.01
CA PHE A 187 -14.75 9.87 -11.92
C PHE A 187 -16.16 9.84 -12.47
N TRP A 188 -16.27 9.52 -13.76
CA TRP A 188 -17.55 9.29 -14.41
C TRP A 188 -17.94 7.82 -14.31
N GLY A 189 -19.21 7.53 -13.97
CA GLY A 189 -19.75 6.17 -13.98
C GLY A 189 -19.27 5.28 -12.82
N GLY A 190 -18.83 5.87 -11.70
CA GLY A 190 -18.59 5.14 -10.47
C GLY A 190 -19.87 4.53 -9.90
N SER A 191 -19.70 3.42 -9.19
CA SER A 191 -20.79 2.67 -8.57
C SER A 191 -20.50 2.45 -7.09
N ALA A 192 -21.47 2.81 -6.25
CA ALA A 192 -21.39 2.68 -4.80
C ALA A 192 -22.29 1.54 -4.30
N TYR A 193 -21.74 0.71 -3.42
CA TYR A 193 -22.37 -0.46 -2.83
C TYR A 193 -22.21 -0.47 -1.32
N MET A 194 -23.15 -1.11 -0.66
CA MET A 194 -23.08 -1.44 0.75
C MET A 194 -23.35 -2.95 0.88
N VAL A 195 -22.42 -3.66 1.47
CA VAL A 195 -22.44 -5.11 1.62
C VAL A 195 -22.55 -5.45 3.10
N GLY A 196 -23.58 -6.20 3.48
CA GLY A 196 -23.84 -6.58 4.87
C GLY A 196 -25.12 -5.96 5.45
N LYS A 197 -25.24 -5.99 6.77
CA LYS A 197 -26.47 -5.53 7.46
C LYS A 197 -26.43 -4.01 7.64
N MET A 198 -27.45 -3.32 7.13
CA MET A 198 -27.59 -1.86 7.26
C MET A 198 -27.52 -1.36 8.72
N ASN A 199 -28.08 -2.15 9.63
CA ASN A 199 -28.18 -1.84 11.06
C ASN A 199 -27.13 -2.58 11.90
N GLY A 200 -26.09 -3.13 11.27
CA GLY A 200 -24.99 -3.82 11.94
C GLY A 200 -23.70 -3.59 11.19
N ASP A 201 -22.80 -4.57 11.23
CA ASP A 201 -21.58 -4.52 10.45
C ASP A 201 -21.86 -4.61 8.96
N HIS A 202 -21.33 -3.63 8.25
CA HIS A 202 -21.39 -3.56 6.81
C HIS A 202 -20.13 -2.89 6.28
N TRP A 203 -19.89 -3.16 5.02
CA TRP A 203 -18.74 -2.68 4.28
C TRP A 203 -19.23 -1.84 3.12
N TYR A 204 -18.61 -0.67 2.97
CA TYR A 204 -18.87 0.25 1.88
C TYR A 204 -17.84 0.04 0.78
N LEU A 205 -18.31 0.11 -0.45
CA LEU A 205 -17.48 -0.07 -1.63
C LEU A 205 -17.89 0.90 -2.71
N TYR A 206 -16.92 1.64 -3.22
CA TYR A 206 -17.01 2.41 -4.44
C TYR A 206 -16.05 1.81 -5.46
N LEU A 207 -16.54 1.55 -6.67
CA LEU A 207 -15.67 1.13 -7.77
C LEU A 207 -16.06 1.79 -9.08
N THR A 208 -15.07 1.95 -9.96
CA THR A 208 -15.30 2.32 -11.35
C THR A 208 -15.23 1.10 -12.26
N SER A 209 -15.88 1.18 -13.42
CA SER A 209 -15.66 0.19 -14.48
C SER A 209 -14.23 0.34 -15.05
N PRO A 210 -13.63 -0.74 -15.60
CA PRO A 210 -12.43 -0.63 -16.43
C PRO A 210 -12.50 0.50 -17.46
N ASN A 211 -11.39 1.21 -17.65
CA ASN A 211 -11.27 2.36 -18.53
C ASN A 211 -12.24 3.50 -18.14
N THR A 212 -12.27 3.83 -16.85
CA THR A 212 -13.07 4.95 -16.37
C THR A 212 -12.54 6.27 -16.89
N ASP A 213 -13.42 7.14 -17.38
CA ASP A 213 -13.06 8.50 -17.74
C ASP A 213 -13.13 9.43 -16.52
N LEU A 214 -12.30 10.47 -16.51
CA LEU A 214 -12.39 11.56 -15.54
C LEU A 214 -13.59 12.47 -15.87
N THR A 215 -14.21 13.04 -14.85
CA THR A 215 -15.28 14.03 -15.02
C THR A 215 -14.68 15.41 -15.32
N PRO A 216 -15.16 16.16 -16.34
CA PRO A 216 -16.31 15.88 -17.20
C PRO A 216 -15.92 15.00 -18.42
N PRO A 217 -16.87 14.24 -19.00
CA PRO A 217 -16.59 13.42 -20.18
C PRO A 217 -16.11 14.27 -21.35
N GLN A 218 -15.29 13.68 -22.22
CA GLN A 218 -14.80 14.37 -23.42
C GLN A 218 -15.96 14.88 -24.28
N THR A 219 -15.89 16.15 -24.70
CA THR A 219 -16.76 16.68 -25.76
C THR A 219 -16.57 15.81 -27.01
N PRO A 220 -17.65 15.23 -27.59
CA PRO A 220 -17.52 14.37 -28.75
C PRO A 220 -16.76 15.08 -29.88
N ALA A 221 -15.68 14.47 -30.36
CA ALA A 221 -14.96 14.98 -31.52
C ALA A 221 -15.80 14.70 -32.77
N SER A 222 -16.60 15.70 -33.19
CA SER A 222 -17.31 15.80 -34.48
C SER A 222 -18.19 14.59 -34.84
N GLU A 223 -19.51 14.81 -34.90
CA GLU A 223 -20.52 13.88 -35.39
C GLU A 223 -20.08 13.18 -36.70
N LYS A 224 -19.56 11.95 -36.60
CA LYS A 224 -19.65 11.01 -37.71
C LYS A 224 -21.07 10.45 -37.68
N ALA A 225 -21.79 10.70 -38.77
CA ALA A 225 -23.19 10.39 -38.99
C ALA A 225 -23.65 9.11 -38.28
N THR A 226 -24.74 9.22 -37.51
CA THR A 226 -25.47 8.10 -36.95
C THR A 226 -26.02 7.24 -38.09
N GLU A 227 -25.35 6.15 -38.42
CA GLU A 227 -25.94 5.11 -39.25
C GLU A 227 -26.96 4.31 -38.43
N THR A 228 -28.21 4.30 -38.88
CA THR A 228 -29.25 3.40 -38.38
C THR A 228 -28.84 1.95 -38.69
N LYS A 229 -28.34 1.22 -37.69
CA LYS A 229 -28.16 -0.23 -37.81
C LYS A 229 -29.46 -0.94 -37.46
N VAL A 230 -30.04 -1.61 -38.46
CA VAL A 230 -31.15 -2.54 -38.26
C VAL A 230 -30.60 -3.80 -37.60
N LEU A 231 -31.05 -4.08 -36.37
CA LEU A 231 -30.73 -5.31 -35.65
C LEU A 231 -31.55 -6.47 -36.23
N ASN A 232 -30.94 -7.25 -37.11
CA ASN A 232 -31.39 -8.62 -37.38
C ASN A 232 -30.85 -9.52 -36.27
N PHE A 233 -31.72 -10.25 -35.59
CA PHE A 233 -31.36 -11.26 -34.59
C PHE A 233 -31.32 -12.65 -35.25
N PRO A 234 -30.15 -13.29 -35.44
CA PRO A 234 -30.04 -14.73 -35.60
C PRO A 234 -29.77 -15.38 -34.23
N GLY A 235 -30.49 -16.47 -33.96
CA GLY A 235 -30.48 -17.19 -32.70
C GLY A 235 -29.14 -17.82 -32.30
N GLU A 236 -29.02 -18.02 -30.99
CA GLU A 236 -28.11 -18.92 -30.26
C GLU A 236 -26.74 -19.15 -30.89
N ALA A 237 -25.91 -18.11 -30.87
CA ALA A 237 -24.47 -18.28 -30.72
C ALA A 237 -24.10 -17.76 -29.34
N THR A 238 -23.73 -18.68 -28.45
CA THR A 238 -23.10 -18.37 -27.16
C THR A 238 -21.98 -17.35 -27.38
N PRO A 239 -21.93 -16.24 -26.62
CA PRO A 239 -20.78 -15.36 -26.70
C PRO A 239 -19.56 -16.18 -26.26
N GLN A 240 -18.61 -16.38 -27.17
CA GLN A 240 -17.25 -16.78 -26.82
C GLN A 240 -16.69 -15.64 -25.97
N HIS A 241 -16.82 -15.78 -24.65
CA HIS A 241 -16.04 -15.05 -23.68
C HIS A 241 -14.59 -15.43 -23.96
N ASN A 242 -13.86 -14.57 -24.68
CA ASN A 242 -12.41 -14.59 -24.69
C ASN A 242 -11.94 -14.16 -23.29
N ASN A 243 -12.14 -15.02 -22.28
CA ASN A 243 -11.50 -14.94 -20.96
C ASN A 243 -10.05 -15.38 -21.07
N ALA A 244 -9.29 -14.67 -21.91
CA ALA A 244 -7.88 -14.92 -22.15
C ALA A 244 -7.09 -13.62 -21.96
N THR A 245 -7.36 -12.92 -20.86
CA THR A 245 -6.44 -11.93 -20.28
C THR A 245 -6.30 -12.28 -18.81
N GLY A 246 -5.29 -13.10 -18.51
CA GLY A 246 -4.97 -13.57 -17.16
C GLY A 246 -4.62 -12.40 -16.26
N ASN A 247 -5.57 -12.02 -15.42
CA ASN A 247 -5.36 -11.04 -14.38
C ASN A 247 -6.04 -11.58 -13.13
N ASP A 248 -5.41 -12.63 -12.59
CA ASP A 248 -5.80 -13.31 -11.36
C ASP A 248 -5.35 -12.44 -10.18
N ASP A 249 -5.92 -11.24 -10.06
CA ASP A 249 -5.75 -10.39 -8.88
C ASP A 249 -6.81 -10.73 -7.85
N GLU A 250 -6.37 -11.17 -6.68
CA GLU A 250 -7.22 -11.53 -5.55
C GLU A 250 -6.81 -10.72 -4.33
N THR A 251 -7.80 -10.19 -3.62
CA THR A 251 -7.59 -9.44 -2.37
C THR A 251 -8.45 -10.07 -1.26
N LEU A 252 -7.81 -10.46 -0.16
CA LEU A 252 -8.47 -10.95 1.05
C LEU A 252 -8.28 -9.93 2.18
N GLU A 253 -9.39 -9.40 2.70
CA GLU A 253 -9.39 -8.55 3.88
C GLU A 253 -10.04 -9.29 5.06
N VAL A 254 -9.30 -9.44 6.17
CA VAL A 254 -9.82 -10.01 7.43
C VAL A 254 -9.84 -8.91 8.49
N LEU A 255 -11.04 -8.39 8.78
CA LEU A 255 -11.27 -7.34 9.76
C LEU A 255 -11.73 -7.95 11.08
N MET A 256 -10.95 -7.74 12.15
CA MET A 256 -11.16 -8.38 13.45
C MET A 256 -11.46 -7.32 14.52
N THR A 257 -12.45 -7.56 15.37
CA THR A 257 -12.78 -6.76 16.56
C THR A 257 -12.84 -7.67 17.78
N ASP A 258 -12.85 -7.08 18.98
CA ASP A 258 -12.97 -7.82 20.24
C ASP A 258 -11.90 -8.92 20.40
N LEU A 259 -10.65 -8.57 20.06
CA LEU A 259 -9.49 -9.44 20.18
C LEU A 259 -9.28 -9.89 21.64
N ASP A 260 -8.70 -11.08 21.82
CA ASP A 260 -8.38 -11.61 23.15
C ASP A 260 -7.43 -10.67 23.91
N VAL A 261 -7.86 -10.24 25.11
CA VAL A 261 -7.16 -9.22 25.90
C VAL A 261 -5.76 -9.68 26.33
N GLU A 262 -5.56 -10.96 26.64
CA GLU A 262 -4.26 -11.49 27.04
C GLU A 262 -3.31 -11.56 25.83
N LYS A 263 -3.83 -11.90 24.65
CA LYS A 263 -3.06 -11.87 23.40
C LYS A 263 -2.73 -10.45 22.97
N ALA A 264 -3.65 -9.50 23.15
CA ALA A 264 -3.45 -8.09 22.80
C ALA A 264 -2.31 -7.45 23.61
N LYS A 265 -2.07 -7.89 24.85
CA LYS A 265 -0.95 -7.41 25.68
C LYS A 265 0.41 -7.55 25.01
N GLN A 266 0.58 -8.47 24.07
CA GLN A 266 1.84 -8.65 23.34
C GLN A 266 2.24 -7.42 22.51
N PHE A 267 1.29 -6.55 22.17
CA PHE A 267 1.51 -5.33 21.39
C PHE A 267 1.69 -4.07 22.26
N TYR A 268 1.83 -4.22 23.59
CA TYR A 268 2.10 -3.11 24.49
C TYR A 268 3.61 -2.97 24.73
N LEU A 269 4.08 -1.73 24.86
CA LEU A 269 5.50 -1.42 25.07
C LEU A 269 6.10 -2.20 26.24
N ASP A 270 5.48 -2.17 27.41
CA ASP A 270 5.98 -2.85 28.62
C ASP A 270 6.20 -4.35 28.40
N ASN A 271 5.26 -5.00 27.71
CA ASN A 271 5.30 -6.43 27.41
C ASN A 271 6.35 -6.75 26.34
N ALA A 272 6.41 -5.95 25.27
CA ALA A 272 7.36 -6.12 24.19
C ALA A 272 8.81 -5.95 24.68
N SER A 273 9.06 -4.92 25.50
CA SER A 273 10.36 -4.66 26.11
C SER A 273 10.80 -5.81 27.03
N ALA A 274 9.89 -6.31 27.88
CA ALA A 274 10.17 -7.46 28.74
C ALA A 274 10.48 -8.75 27.94
N LEU A 275 9.79 -8.95 26.80
CA LEU A 275 10.07 -10.07 25.89
C LEU A 275 11.43 -9.93 25.22
N ALA A 276 11.78 -8.74 24.74
CA ALA A 276 13.07 -8.44 24.12
C ALA A 276 14.24 -8.70 25.08
N GLU A 277 14.13 -8.22 26.33
CA GLU A 277 15.13 -8.48 27.38
C GLU A 277 15.29 -9.98 27.66
N SER A 278 14.17 -10.71 27.80
CA SER A 278 14.18 -12.16 28.04
C SER A 278 14.88 -12.92 26.92
N ASN A 279 14.61 -12.55 25.67
CA ASN A 279 15.21 -13.17 24.49
C ASN A 279 16.72 -12.87 24.41
N PHE A 280 17.13 -11.63 24.71
CA PHE A 280 18.53 -11.25 24.77
C PHE A 280 19.32 -12.08 25.81
N TYR A 281 18.78 -12.23 27.02
CA TYR A 281 19.41 -13.04 28.06
C TYR A 281 19.48 -14.53 27.70
N LYS A 282 18.47 -15.08 27.02
CA LYS A 282 18.51 -16.47 26.52
C LYS A 282 19.62 -16.65 25.49
N GLN A 283 19.74 -15.74 24.51
CA GLN A 283 20.79 -15.78 23.51
C GLN A 283 22.19 -15.66 24.12
N GLN A 284 22.38 -14.77 25.11
CA GLN A 284 23.65 -14.62 25.81
C GLN A 284 24.03 -15.88 26.61
N LYS A 285 23.06 -16.55 27.25
CA LYS A 285 23.29 -17.84 27.93
C LYS A 285 23.67 -18.96 26.95
N LEU A 286 23.01 -19.01 25.79
CA LEU A 286 23.32 -19.97 24.72
C LEU A 286 24.71 -19.73 24.11
N ALA A 287 25.11 -18.46 23.93
CA ALA A 287 26.43 -18.07 23.44
C ALA A 287 27.54 -18.40 24.46
N ASN A 288 27.30 -18.13 25.75
CA ASN A 288 28.24 -18.44 26.83
C ASN A 288 28.45 -19.95 27.05
N GLN A 289 27.54 -20.81 26.58
CA GLN A 289 27.72 -22.27 26.60
C GLN A 289 28.55 -22.81 25.44
N LYS A 290 28.88 -22.00 24.42
CA LYS A 290 29.56 -22.44 23.18
C LYS A 290 30.88 -21.71 22.87
N SER A 291 31.54 -21.11 23.86
CA SER A 291 32.63 -20.13 23.63
C SER A 291 33.68 -20.52 22.56
N THR A 292 33.73 -19.72 21.50
CA THR A 292 34.94 -19.29 20.78
C THR A 292 34.84 -17.75 20.65
N PRO A 293 35.93 -16.98 20.84
CA PRO A 293 35.84 -15.55 21.09
C PRO A 293 35.57 -14.77 19.80
N GLY A 294 34.35 -14.26 19.71
CA GLY A 294 33.87 -13.40 18.65
C GLY A 294 32.42 -13.07 18.95
N ALA A 295 32.19 -12.28 20.00
CA ALA A 295 30.91 -11.64 20.19
C ALA A 295 30.72 -10.72 18.98
N LEU A 296 29.95 -11.19 17.99
CA LEU A 296 29.44 -10.30 16.96
C LEU A 296 28.67 -9.20 17.71
N PRO A 297 29.02 -7.93 17.50
CA PRO A 297 28.22 -6.84 18.02
C PRO A 297 26.79 -7.05 17.55
N ILE A 298 25.81 -6.72 18.40
CA ILE A 298 24.45 -6.44 17.92
C ILE A 298 24.64 -5.49 16.72
N PRO A 299 24.11 -5.81 15.52
CA PRO A 299 24.26 -4.92 14.39
C PRO A 299 23.78 -3.54 14.79
N SER A 300 24.59 -2.51 14.54
CA SER A 300 24.18 -1.10 14.62
C SER A 300 23.06 -0.74 13.62
N GLU A 301 22.51 -1.76 12.96
CA GLU A 301 21.51 -1.75 11.89
C GLU A 301 20.16 -2.32 12.35
N LEU A 302 19.93 -2.54 13.65
CA LEU A 302 18.58 -2.55 14.20
C LEU A 302 18.06 -1.11 14.18
N THR A 303 17.63 -0.71 12.99
CA THR A 303 16.42 0.06 12.72
C THR A 303 15.70 0.40 14.03
N THR A 304 15.74 1.67 14.44
CA THR A 304 15.09 2.34 15.61
C THR A 304 14.34 1.47 16.65
N GLU A 305 14.42 1.76 17.96
CA GLU A 305 13.77 1.01 19.06
C GLU A 305 12.41 0.34 18.72
N GLY A 306 11.48 1.07 18.07
CA GLY A 306 10.20 0.52 17.62
C GLY A 306 10.28 -0.62 16.59
N HIS A 307 11.18 -0.60 15.61
CA HIS A 307 11.34 -1.70 14.63
C HIS A 307 11.96 -2.95 15.27
N ALA A 308 12.94 -2.75 16.17
CA ALA A 308 13.53 -3.85 16.93
C ALA A 308 12.47 -4.56 17.78
N LEU A 309 11.66 -3.79 18.51
CA LEU A 309 10.56 -4.34 19.30
C LEU A 309 9.46 -4.93 18.42
N GLY A 310 9.12 -4.29 17.30
CA GLY A 310 8.15 -4.78 16.32
C GLY A 310 8.52 -6.16 15.76
N THR A 311 9.80 -6.38 15.48
CA THR A 311 10.33 -7.68 15.04
C THR A 311 10.15 -8.75 16.12
N VAL A 312 10.55 -8.45 17.37
CA VAL A 312 10.41 -9.37 18.50
C VAL A 312 8.95 -9.76 18.74
N VAL A 313 8.04 -8.79 18.69
CA VAL A 313 6.60 -9.04 18.85
C VAL A 313 6.09 -9.91 17.72
N SER A 314 6.41 -9.58 16.47
CA SER A 314 5.94 -10.33 15.29
C SER A 314 6.35 -11.80 15.31
N GLU A 315 7.60 -12.08 15.71
CA GLU A 315 8.09 -13.45 15.87
C GLU A 315 7.42 -14.18 17.04
N SER A 316 7.32 -13.52 18.20
CA SER A 316 6.82 -14.16 19.43
C SER A 316 5.33 -14.46 19.40
N CYS A 317 4.52 -13.64 18.70
CA CYS A 317 3.08 -13.85 18.58
C CYS A 317 2.68 -14.75 17.39
N GLY A 318 3.65 -15.15 16.56
CA GLY A 318 3.45 -16.04 15.41
C GLY A 318 2.98 -15.35 14.13
N LEU A 319 2.99 -14.00 14.07
CA LEU A 319 2.64 -13.27 12.84
C LEU A 319 3.66 -13.55 11.73
N SER A 320 4.94 -13.68 12.08
CA SER A 320 6.00 -14.05 11.12
C SER A 320 5.80 -15.45 10.51
N ASP A 321 4.99 -16.31 11.14
CA ASP A 321 4.72 -17.67 10.67
C ASP A 321 3.52 -17.75 9.71
N LEU A 322 2.81 -16.65 9.46
CA LEU A 322 1.72 -16.61 8.46
C LEU A 322 2.24 -16.83 7.04
N TYR A 323 3.42 -16.28 6.75
CA TYR A 323 4.14 -16.50 5.49
C TYR A 323 5.57 -16.98 5.80
N PRO A 324 5.72 -18.26 6.17
CA PRO A 324 6.99 -18.75 6.69
C PRO A 324 8.04 -18.80 5.56
N PRO A 325 9.31 -18.43 5.82
CA PRO A 325 10.38 -18.46 4.82
C PRO A 325 10.63 -19.85 4.19
N SER A 326 10.22 -20.92 4.87
CA SER A 326 10.29 -22.29 4.33
C SER A 326 9.39 -22.51 3.11
N SER A 327 8.28 -21.77 3.03
CA SER A 327 7.31 -21.83 1.93
C SER A 327 7.39 -20.58 1.04
N TYR A 328 7.79 -19.45 1.61
CA TYR A 328 7.88 -18.14 0.95
C TYR A 328 9.27 -17.53 1.21
N PRO A 329 10.32 -18.01 0.52
CA PRO A 329 11.71 -17.59 0.80
C PRO A 329 11.94 -16.10 0.56
N ASP A 330 11.12 -15.47 -0.28
CA ASP A 330 11.19 -14.05 -0.60
C ASP A 330 10.27 -13.18 0.26
N ALA A 331 9.47 -13.78 1.15
CA ALA A 331 8.65 -13.03 2.10
C ALA A 331 9.55 -12.22 3.03
N ARG A 332 9.17 -10.95 3.23
CA ARG A 332 9.82 -10.04 4.16
C ARG A 332 8.75 -9.44 5.05
N VAL A 333 9.10 -9.24 6.32
CA VAL A 333 8.26 -8.59 7.32
C VAL A 333 8.99 -7.35 7.77
N ASP A 334 8.34 -6.22 7.62
CA ASP A 334 8.78 -4.94 8.18
C ASP A 334 7.73 -4.51 9.21
N ALA A 335 8.13 -4.51 10.47
CA ALA A 335 7.23 -4.36 11.60
C ALA A 335 7.75 -3.27 12.53
N TYR A 336 6.82 -2.46 13.03
CA TYR A 336 7.11 -1.36 13.95
C TYR A 336 6.16 -1.42 15.15
N LEU A 337 6.71 -1.33 16.36
CA LEU A 337 5.95 -1.16 17.58
C LEU A 337 5.85 0.34 17.92
N PHE A 338 4.63 0.85 17.95
CA PHE A 338 4.34 2.21 18.40
C PHE A 338 4.37 2.28 19.93
N THR A 339 4.90 3.38 20.48
CA THR A 339 4.96 3.62 21.92
C THR A 339 3.72 4.32 22.44
#